data_AF-A0AAJ4UZ52-F1
#
_entry.id   AF-A0AAJ4UZ52-F1
#
_cell.length_a   1.000
_cell.length_b   1.000
_cell.length_c   1.000
_cell.angle_alpha   90.00
_cell.angle_beta   90.00
_cell.angle_gamma   90.00
#
_symmetry.space_group_name_H-M   'P 1'
#
loop_
_entity.id
_entity.type
_entity.pdbx_description
1 polymer ?
#
loop_
_entity_poly.entity_id
_entity_poly.type
_entity_poly.pdbx_seq_one_letter_code
_entity_poly.pdbx_strand_id
1 'polypeptide(L)' 'MSEDYKDRKLTPAEKAGVTAALLMFFGVGMIMGGSAAGNNGLFWSGTGIFAVGSAIALYLLFKYKPKDEGDF' A
#
# COMPACT_ATOMS: atom_id res chain seq x y z
N MET A 1 6.92 27.60 -11.93
CA MET A 1 6.68 26.21 -11.49
C MET A 1 5.19 25.98 -11.67
N SER A 2 4.81 25.30 -12.75
CA SER A 2 3.42 25.23 -13.24
C SER A 2 2.50 24.59 -12.19
N GLU A 3 1.35 25.22 -11.94
CA GLU A 3 0.31 24.77 -11.00
C GLU A 3 -0.46 23.52 -11.50
N ASP A 4 -0.02 22.91 -12.61
CA ASP A 4 -0.64 21.74 -13.29
C ASP A 4 -0.85 20.50 -12.41
N TYR A 5 -0.18 20.40 -11.26
CA TYR A 5 -0.34 19.26 -10.35
C TYR A 5 -1.56 19.36 -9.43
N LYS A 6 -2.13 20.56 -9.20
CA LYS A 6 -3.23 20.76 -8.25
C LYS A 6 -4.56 20.14 -8.72
N ASP A 7 -4.80 20.12 -10.04
CA ASP A 7 -6.04 19.58 -10.62
C ASP A 7 -5.87 18.18 -11.24
N ARG A 8 -4.68 17.58 -11.13
CA ARG A 8 -4.40 16.26 -11.70
C ARG A 8 -5.08 15.17 -10.87
N LYS A 9 -6.10 14.53 -11.44
CA LYS A 9 -6.75 13.35 -10.83
C LYS A 9 -5.75 12.18 -10.76
N LEU A 10 -5.77 11.48 -9.64
CA LEU A 10 -5.00 10.24 -9.46
C LEU A 10 -5.40 9.22 -10.55
N THR A 11 -4.39 8.63 -11.18
CA THR A 11 -4.52 7.51 -12.09
C THR A 11 -5.03 6.27 -11.34
N PRO A 12 -5.64 5.30 -12.04
CA PRO A 12 -6.08 4.05 -11.42
C PRO A 12 -4.96 3.31 -10.68
N ALA A 13 -3.73 3.36 -11.20
CA ALA A 13 -2.55 2.74 -10.59
C ALA A 13 -2.16 3.44 -9.27
N GLU A 14 -2.13 4.78 -9.25
CA GLU A 14 -1.85 5.54 -8.04
C GLU A 14 -2.94 5.29 -6.98
N LYS A 15 -4.21 5.24 -7.37
CA LYS A 15 -5.31 4.89 -6.45
C LYS A 15 -5.14 3.48 -5.87
N ALA A 16 -4.75 2.51 -6.70
CA ALA A 16 -4.47 1.15 -6.22
C ALA A 16 -3.27 1.13 -5.26
N GLY A 17 -2.25 1.97 -5.49
CA GLY A 17 -1.12 2.14 -4.59
C GLY A 17 -1.52 2.74 -3.24
N VAL A 18 -2.37 3.76 -3.23
CA VAL A 18 -2.93 4.34 -2.00
C VAL A 18 -3.77 3.31 -1.24
N THR A 19 -4.61 2.55 -1.95
CA THR A 19 -5.40 1.46 -1.33
C THR A 19 -4.49 0.39 -0.72
N ALA A 20 -3.42 0.00 -1.41
CA ALA A 20 -2.44 -0.95 -0.90
C ALA A 20 -1.78 -0.43 0.38
N ALA A 21 -1.37 0.84 0.40
CA ALA A 21 -0.78 1.48 1.58
C ALA A 21 -1.74 1.51 2.77
N LEU A 22 -3.02 1.82 2.55
CA LEU A 22 -4.05 1.81 3.59
C LEU A 22 -4.27 0.39 4.14
N LEU A 23 -4.37 -0.62 3.27
CA LEU A 23 -4.51 -2.01 3.69
C LEU A 23 -3.33 -2.44 4.56
N MET A 24 -2.09 -2.13 4.14
CA MET A 24 -0.91 -2.45 4.94
C MET A 24 -0.90 -1.70 6.28
N PHE A 25 -1.26 -0.42 6.30
CA PHE A 25 -1.34 0.36 7.54
C PHE A 25 -2.33 -0.24 8.54
N PHE A 26 -3.55 -0.54 8.10
CA PHE A 26 -4.56 -1.19 8.95
C PHE A 26 -4.15 -2.62 9.32
N GLY A 27 -3.52 -3.36 8.40
CA GLY A 27 -2.98 -4.69 8.65
C GLY A 27 -1.97 -4.68 9.80
N VAL A 28 -1.00 -3.76 9.79
CA VAL A 28 -0.02 -3.59 10.88
C VAL A 28 -0.71 -3.23 12.20
N GLY A 29 -1.70 -2.32 12.17
CA GLY A 29 -2.47 -1.98 13.36
C GLY A 29 -3.21 -3.18 13.96
N MET A 30 -3.79 -4.04 13.12
CA MET A 30 -4.46 -5.28 13.55
C MET A 30 -3.49 -6.33 14.04
N ILE A 31 -2.31 -6.48 13.42
CA ILE A 31 -1.24 -7.36 13.89
C ILE A 31 -0.79 -6.94 15.29
N MET A 32 -0.43 -5.66 15.45
CA MET A 32 0.08 -5.13 16.72
C MET A 32 -1.01 -5.15 17.82
N GLY A 33 -2.22 -4.71 17.51
CA GLY A 33 -3.35 -4.73 18.43
C GLY A 33 -3.81 -6.15 18.79
N GLY A 34 -3.84 -7.07 17.82
CA GLY A 34 -4.17 -8.47 18.01
C GLY A 34 -3.15 -9.18 18.91
N SER A 35 -1.85 -8.97 18.68
CA SER A 35 -0.80 -9.49 19.55
C SER A 35 -0.88 -8.91 20.96
N ALA A 36 -1.09 -7.61 21.12
CA ALA A 36 -1.21 -6.98 22.42
C ALA A 36 -2.44 -7.47 23.22
N ALA A 37 -3.55 -7.75 22.54
CA ALA A 37 -4.79 -8.23 23.16
C ALA A 37 -4.86 -9.76 23.32
N GLY A 38 -3.84 -10.52 22.86
CA GLY A 38 -3.89 -11.99 22.81
C GLY A 38 -4.98 -12.54 21.88
N ASN A 39 -5.46 -11.73 20.92
CA ASN A 39 -6.52 -12.09 20.00
C ASN A 39 -5.93 -12.60 18.68
N ASN A 40 -5.78 -13.92 18.59
CA ASN A 40 -5.24 -14.59 17.40
C ASN A 40 -6.09 -14.36 16.14
N GLY A 41 -7.41 -14.22 16.27
CA GLY A 41 -8.28 -13.94 15.13
C GLY A 41 -7.97 -12.58 14.49
N LEU A 42 -7.78 -11.55 15.31
CA LEU A 42 -7.41 -10.21 14.86
C LEU A 42 -5.99 -10.16 14.28
N PHE A 43 -5.05 -10.91 14.88
CA PHE A 43 -3.69 -11.02 14.36
C PHE A 43 -3.67 -11.65 12.95
N TRP A 44 -4.36 -12.78 12.77
CA TRP A 44 -4.38 -13.48 11.49
C TRP A 44 -5.13 -12.71 10.41
N SER A 45 -6.22 -12.02 10.75
CA SER A 45 -6.91 -11.12 9.82
C SER A 45 -6.02 -9.95 9.41
N GLY A 46 -5.29 -9.33 10.36
CA GLY A 46 -4.31 -8.29 10.10
C GLY A 46 -3.19 -8.75 9.16
N THR A 47 -2.66 -9.95 9.40
CA THR A 47 -1.64 -10.58 8.55
C THR A 47 -2.16 -10.82 7.13
N GLY A 48 -3.38 -11.34 6.99
CA GLY A 48 -4.00 -11.53 5.68
C GLY A 48 -4.20 -10.23 4.91
N ILE A 49 -4.69 -9.18 5.59
CA ILE A 49 -4.90 -7.86 4.99
C ILE A 49 -3.57 -7.22 4.57
N PHE A 50 -2.54 -7.34 5.40
CA PHE A 50 -1.19 -6.87 5.10
C PHE A 50 -0.60 -7.59 3.88
N ALA A 51 -0.77 -8.91 3.78
CA ALA A 51 -0.31 -9.70 2.65
C ALA A 51 -0.97 -9.27 1.33
N VAL A 52 -2.29 -9.03 1.34
CA VAL A 52 -3.02 -8.53 0.15
C VAL A 52 -2.51 -7.15 -0.26
N GLY A 53 -2.36 -6.22 0.70
CA GLY A 53 -1.81 -4.89 0.42
C GLY A 53 -0.38 -4.97 -0.16
N SER A 54 0.47 -5.82 0.41
CA SER A 54 1.84 -6.04 -0.06
C SER A 54 1.87 -6.62 -1.47
N ALA A 55 1.00 -7.59 -1.79
CA ALA A 55 0.91 -8.16 -3.13
C ALA A 55 0.52 -7.11 -4.19
N ILE A 56 -0.43 -6.23 -3.87
CA ILE A 56 -0.81 -5.12 -4.76
C ILE A 56 0.36 -4.14 -4.94
N ALA A 57 1.05 -3.79 -3.86
CA ALA A 57 2.21 -2.90 -3.91
C ALA A 57 3.33 -3.48 -4.78
N LEU A 58 3.68 -4.75 -4.60
CA LEU A 58 4.67 -5.45 -5.42
C LEU A 58 4.22 -5.53 -6.90
N TYR A 59 2.95 -5.84 -7.15
CA TYR A 59 2.41 -5.86 -8.51
C TYR A 59 2.58 -4.50 -9.20
N LEU A 60 2.25 -3.41 -8.52
CA LEU A 60 2.42 -2.06 -9.06
C LEU A 60 3.90 -1.72 -9.28
N LEU A 61 4.79 -2.09 -8.35
CA LEU A 61 6.23 -1.88 -8.46
C LEU A 61 6.81 -2.58 -9.68
N PHE A 62 6.44 -3.84 -9.93
CA PHE A 62 6.95 -4.60 -11.08
C PHE A 62 6.32 -4.20 -12.39
N LYS A 63 5.05 -3.79 -12.40
CA LYS A 63 4.34 -3.38 -13.61
C LYS A 63 4.74 -1.98 -14.08
N TYR A 64 4.92 -1.06 -13.13
CA TYR A 64 5.29 0.32 -13.39
C TYR A 64 6.73 0.57 -12.97
N LYS A 65 7.65 -0.36 -13.34
CA LYS A 65 9.07 -0.24 -13.05
C LYS A 65 9.49 1.22 -13.21
N PRO A 66 10.17 1.82 -12.21
CA PRO A 66 10.73 3.14 -12.41
C PRO A 66 11.56 3.07 -13.69
N LYS A 67 11.31 3.99 -14.63
CA LYS A 67 12.25 4.22 -15.72
C LYS A 67 13.59 4.46 -15.03
N ASP A 68 14.62 3.70 -15.39
CA ASP A 68 15.96 3.90 -14.86
C ASP A 68 16.25 5.41 -14.86
N GLU A 69 16.44 5.98 -13.66
CA GLU A 69 16.89 7.36 -13.47
C GLU A 69 18.38 7.43 -13.85
N GLY A 70 18.67 7.14 -15.12
CA GLY A 70 19.99 7.16 -15.74
C GLY A 70 20.27 8.40 -16.58
N ASP A 71 19.36 9.39 -16.60
CA ASP A 71 19.57 10.69 -17.25
C ASP A 71 19.45 11.81 -16.20
N PHE A 72 20.53 12.02 -15.44
CA PHE A 72 20.83 13.25 -14.71
C PHE A 72 22.24 13.72 -15.09
#